data_AF-A0A1L9SRC8-F1
#
_entry.id   AF-A0A1L9SRC8-F1
#
_cell.length_a   1.000
_cell.length_b   1.000
_cell.length_c   1.000
_cell.angle_alpha   90.00
_cell.angle_beta   90.00
_cell.angle_gamma   90.00
#
_symmetry.space_group_name_H-M   'P 1'
#
loop_
_entity.id
_entity.type
_entity.pdbx_description
1 polymer ?
#
loop_
_entity_poly.entity_id
_entity_poly.type
_entity_poly.pdbx_seq_one_letter_code
_entity_poly.pdbx_strand_id
1 'polypeptide(L)'
;MSSGFVSGGTTEEPVKRDDEWLRVQQELEEERRRKAELGKQDGGKSLYEVLQQNKMAKQDAFEEKIRLKNQFRSLDEDEVDFLDSLLESTRAQEAAVKKETAEQLEEFRRQREQAEKDELEGTSVDAGLPTEEEQWAISSRKRRREKNKDLLFAGKKRRSVPADTSGETSSSPSDQKK
;
A
#
# COMPACT_ATOMS: atom_id res chain seq x y z
N MET A 1 -2.18 83.71 5.79
CA MET A 1 -2.70 82.39 5.35
C MET A 1 -1.97 82.04 4.06
N SER A 2 -0.94 81.19 4.13
CA SER A 2 -0.16 80.76 2.95
C SER A 2 -0.94 79.69 2.19
N SER A 3 -1.19 79.90 0.90
CA SER A 3 -1.87 78.91 0.07
C SER A 3 -1.03 77.64 -0.05
N GLY A 4 -1.61 76.50 0.30
CA GLY A 4 -0.99 75.18 0.17
C GLY A 4 -1.00 74.65 -1.28
N PHE A 5 -0.98 75.54 -2.26
CA PHE A 5 -1.03 75.14 -3.67
C PHE A 5 0.38 74.82 -4.15
N VAL A 6 0.66 73.53 -4.35
CA VAL A 6 1.90 73.04 -4.97
C VAL A 6 1.65 72.96 -6.48
N SER A 7 2.47 73.65 -7.28
CA SER A 7 2.35 73.60 -8.73
C SER A 7 2.59 72.17 -9.22
N GLY A 8 1.55 71.50 -9.70
CA GLY A 8 1.70 70.26 -10.45
C GLY A 8 2.50 70.56 -11.72
N GLY A 9 3.65 69.89 -11.89
CA GLY A 9 4.54 70.07 -13.04
C GLY A 9 3.80 70.01 -14.38
N THR A 10 4.38 70.66 -15.39
CA THR A 10 3.79 70.77 -16.73
C THR A 10 4.05 69.49 -17.54
N THR A 11 3.39 69.34 -18.69
CA THR A 11 3.55 68.18 -19.58
C THR A 11 4.99 67.96 -20.07
N GLU A 12 5.79 69.04 -20.08
CA GLU A 12 7.19 69.04 -20.54
C GLU A 12 8.18 68.75 -19.38
N GLU A 13 7.83 69.07 -18.13
CA GLU A 13 8.67 68.83 -16.95
C GLU A 13 7.85 68.20 -15.79
N PRO A 14 7.81 66.85 -15.71
CA PRO A 14 7.12 66.17 -14.64
C PRO A 14 7.84 66.38 -13.30
N VAL A 15 7.05 66.52 -12.22
CA VAL A 15 7.56 66.66 -10.85
C VAL A 15 8.39 65.43 -10.47
N LYS A 16 9.67 65.63 -10.14
CA LYS A 16 10.53 64.61 -9.53
C LYS A 16 9.94 64.24 -8.17
N ARG A 17 9.52 62.99 -8.04
CA ARG A 17 8.95 62.44 -6.79
C ARG A 17 10.01 61.60 -6.10
N ASP A 18 9.97 61.61 -4.77
CA ASP A 18 10.90 60.84 -3.95
C ASP A 18 10.76 59.34 -4.21
N ASP A 19 11.85 58.59 -4.08
CA ASP A 19 11.88 57.13 -4.29
C ASP A 19 10.90 56.40 -3.36
N GLU A 20 10.71 56.91 -2.15
CA GLU A 20 9.73 56.40 -1.18
C GLU A 20 8.30 56.57 -1.68
N TRP A 21 8.00 57.68 -2.35
CA TRP A 21 6.68 57.95 -2.91
C TRP A 21 6.36 57.01 -4.08
N LEU A 22 7.35 56.70 -4.92
CA LEU A 22 7.21 55.74 -6.01
C LEU A 22 6.97 54.31 -5.51
N ARG A 23 7.65 53.88 -4.43
CA ARG A 23 7.41 52.57 -3.80
C ARG A 23 6.01 52.45 -3.24
N VAL A 24 5.55 53.45 -2.49
CA VAL A 24 4.19 53.48 -1.94
C VAL A 24 3.14 53.45 -3.06
N GLN A 25 3.37 54.16 -4.17
CA GLN A 25 2.47 54.09 -5.32
C GLN A 25 2.46 52.69 -5.95
N GLN A 26 3.61 52.05 -6.12
CA GLN A 26 3.71 50.69 -6.65
C GLN A 26 2.97 49.69 -5.75
N GLU A 27 3.17 49.76 -4.43
CA GLU A 27 2.46 48.92 -3.46
C GLU A 27 0.94 49.11 -3.56
N LEU A 28 0.47 50.36 -3.66
CA LEU A 28 -0.96 50.66 -3.80
C LEU A 28 -1.53 50.15 -5.13
N GLU A 29 -0.75 50.21 -6.21
CA GLU A 29 -1.12 49.64 -7.51
C GLU A 29 -1.12 48.11 -7.48
N GLU A 30 -0.17 47.47 -6.79
CA GLU A 30 -0.12 46.03 -6.58
C GLU A 30 -1.28 45.53 -5.73
N GLU A 31 -1.64 46.24 -4.66
CA GLU A 31 -2.82 45.92 -3.84
C GLU A 31 -4.11 46.05 -4.67
N ARG A 32 -4.22 47.11 -5.49
CA ARG A 32 -5.34 47.27 -6.43
C ARG A 32 -5.38 46.16 -7.46
N ARG A 33 -4.24 45.73 -8.00
CA ARG A 33 -4.15 44.59 -8.92
C ARG A 33 -4.58 43.29 -8.24
N ARG A 34 -4.05 42.98 -7.05
CA ARG A 34 -4.43 41.79 -6.28
C ARG A 34 -5.93 41.75 -5.96
N LYS A 35 -6.51 42.89 -5.57
CA LYS A 35 -7.96 42.99 -5.30
C LYS A 35 -8.79 42.81 -6.58
N ALA A 36 -8.32 43.36 -7.70
CA ALA A 36 -8.96 43.18 -9.00
C ALA A 36 -8.85 41.74 -9.50
N GLU A 37 -7.75 41.05 -9.22
CA GLU A 37 -7.56 39.62 -9.53
C GLU A 37 -8.46 38.73 -8.67
N LEU A 38 -8.59 39.02 -7.37
CA LEU A 38 -9.49 38.29 -6.47
C LEU A 38 -10.97 38.42 -6.85
N GLY A 39 -11.35 39.56 -7.45
CA GLY A 39 -12.71 39.83 -7.93
C GLY A 39 -13.02 39.26 -9.32
N LYS A 40 -12.01 38.78 -10.05
CA LYS A 40 -12.22 38.11 -11.34
C LYS A 40 -12.65 36.67 -11.08
N GLN A 41 -13.68 36.23 -11.78
CA GLN A 41 -14.09 34.83 -11.74
C GLN A 41 -12.97 33.96 -12.32
N ASP A 42 -12.58 32.91 -11.60
CA ASP A 42 -11.52 31.98 -12.00
C ASP A 42 -11.78 31.43 -13.41
N GLY A 43 -10.97 31.85 -14.38
CA GLY A 43 -10.98 31.30 -15.75
C GLY A 43 -12.28 31.51 -16.53
N GLY A 44 -13.14 32.47 -16.14
CA GLY A 44 -14.42 32.73 -16.82
C GLY A 44 -15.49 31.67 -16.56
N LYS A 45 -15.28 30.79 -15.57
CA LYS A 45 -16.31 29.85 -15.13
C LYS A 45 -17.45 30.61 -14.46
N SER A 46 -18.68 30.24 -14.80
CA SER A 46 -19.85 30.76 -14.11
C SER A 46 -19.79 30.43 -12.62
N LEU A 47 -20.29 31.33 -11.77
CA LEU A 47 -20.41 31.10 -10.32
C LEU A 47 -21.07 29.75 -10.00
N TYR A 48 -22.07 29.34 -10.80
CA TYR A 48 -22.71 28.04 -10.65
C TYR A 48 -21.73 26.87 -10.80
N GLU A 49 -20.84 26.92 -11.79
CA GLU A 49 -19.85 25.87 -12.02
C GLU A 49 -18.83 25.80 -10.88
N VAL A 50 -18.38 26.95 -10.38
CA VAL A 50 -17.46 27.01 -9.23
C VAL A 50 -18.12 26.46 -7.97
N LEU A 51 -19.38 26.82 -7.70
CA LEU A 51 -20.13 26.29 -6.57
C LEU A 51 -20.36 24.78 -6.70
N GLN A 52 -20.65 24.30 -7.90
CA GLN A 52 -20.79 22.88 -8.17
C GLN A 52 -19.45 22.14 -7.96
N GLN A 53 -18.33 22.68 -8.45
CA GLN A 53 -16.99 22.14 -8.22
C GLN A 53 -16.65 22.10 -6.72
N ASN A 54 -16.97 23.14 -5.96
CA ASN A 54 -16.77 23.15 -4.51
C ASN A 54 -17.64 22.11 -3.78
N LYS A 55 -18.86 21.89 -4.24
CA LYS A 55 -19.75 20.86 -3.69
C LYS A 55 -19.19 19.47 -3.97
N MET A 56 -18.81 19.20 -5.22
CA MET A 56 -18.19 17.94 -5.62
C MET A 56 -16.89 17.70 -4.87
N ALA A 57 -15.98 18.68 -4.81
CA ALA A 57 -14.73 18.56 -4.08
C ALA A 57 -14.92 18.24 -2.59
N LYS A 58 -15.95 18.81 -1.94
CA LYS A 58 -16.30 18.47 -0.56
C LYS A 58 -16.84 17.05 -0.44
N GLN A 59 -17.67 16.64 -1.39
CA GLN A 59 -18.21 15.29 -1.44
C GLN A 59 -17.10 14.26 -1.66
N ASP A 60 -16.23 14.48 -2.64
CA ASP A 60 -15.09 13.63 -2.96
C ASP A 60 -14.15 13.53 -1.76
N ALA A 61 -13.81 14.65 -1.11
CA ALA A 61 -12.98 14.64 0.08
C ALA A 61 -13.62 13.90 1.27
N PHE A 62 -14.95 13.91 1.37
CA PHE A 62 -15.67 13.14 2.39
C PHE A 62 -15.67 11.65 2.07
N GLU A 63 -15.95 11.29 0.81
CA GLU A 63 -15.93 9.91 0.34
C GLU A 63 -14.53 9.30 0.40
N GLU A 64 -13.48 10.04 0.06
CA GLU A 64 -12.10 9.61 0.22
C GLU A 64 -11.76 9.37 1.69
N LYS A 65 -12.18 10.24 2.60
CA LYS A 65 -11.97 10.03 4.04
C LYS A 65 -12.70 8.79 4.53
N ILE A 66 -13.94 8.56 4.10
CA ILE A 66 -14.68 7.34 4.44
C ILE A 66 -13.99 6.12 3.84
N ARG A 67 -13.56 6.19 2.58
CA ARG A 67 -12.90 5.10 1.88
C ARG A 67 -11.58 4.73 2.55
N LEU A 68 -10.75 5.72 2.87
CA LEU A 68 -9.49 5.52 3.59
C LEU A 68 -9.73 4.97 5.00
N LYS A 69 -10.77 5.45 5.69
CA LYS A 69 -11.18 4.90 6.99
C LYS A 69 -11.60 3.43 6.88
N ASN A 70 -12.30 3.05 5.81
CA ASN A 70 -12.75 1.68 5.59
C ASN A 70 -11.64 0.75 5.09
N GLN A 71 -10.59 1.27 4.44
CA GLN A 71 -9.45 0.47 3.97
C GLN A 71 -8.61 -0.11 5.11
N PHE A 72 -8.46 0.65 6.19
CA PHE A 72 -7.72 0.22 7.37
C PHE A 72 -8.66 0.15 8.57
N ARG A 73 -9.66 -0.74 8.47
CA ARG A 73 -10.49 -1.14 9.60
C ARG A 73 -9.90 -2.38 10.27
N SER A 74 -10.17 -2.57 11.55
CA SER A 74 -9.97 -3.85 12.21
C SER A 74 -10.82 -4.92 11.53
N LEU A 75 -10.35 -6.16 11.51
CA LEU A 75 -11.19 -7.30 11.14
C LEU A 75 -12.33 -7.40 12.15
N ASP A 76 -13.55 -7.58 11.66
CA ASP A 76 -14.71 -7.84 12.50
C ASP A 76 -14.66 -9.30 13.00
N GLU A 77 -15.38 -9.63 14.08
CA GLU A 77 -15.38 -10.99 14.67
C GLU A 77 -15.74 -12.07 13.63
N ASP A 78 -16.77 -11.82 12.80
CA ASP A 78 -17.18 -12.70 11.71
C ASP A 78 -16.06 -12.95 10.66
N GLU A 79 -15.21 -11.95 10.42
CA GLU A 79 -14.11 -12.05 9.45
C GLU A 79 -12.94 -12.85 10.01
N VAL A 80 -12.68 -12.72 11.32
CA VAL A 80 -11.70 -13.54 12.02
C VAL A 80 -12.15 -15.00 12.00
N ASP A 81 -13.41 -15.27 12.35
CA ASP A 81 -13.99 -16.61 12.33
C ASP A 81 -13.94 -17.25 10.93
N PHE A 82 -14.18 -16.45 9.88
CA PHE A 82 -14.04 -16.92 8.49
C PHE A 82 -12.60 -17.33 8.15
N LEU A 83 -11.60 -16.54 8.56
CA LEU A 83 -10.19 -16.88 8.34
C LEU A 83 -9.78 -18.12 9.13
N ASP A 84 -10.28 -18.28 10.36
CA ASP A 84 -10.05 -19.48 11.15
C ASP A 84 -10.69 -20.70 10.50
N SER A 85 -11.94 -20.60 10.02
CA SER A 85 -12.59 -21.66 9.22
C SER A 85 -11.79 -22.03 7.97
N LEU A 86 -11.18 -21.07 7.27
CA LEU A 86 -10.33 -21.35 6.12
C LEU A 86 -9.06 -22.11 6.53
N LEU A 87 -8.39 -21.69 7.61
CA LEU A 87 -7.21 -22.38 8.13
C LEU A 87 -7.55 -23.78 8.64
N GLU A 88 -8.69 -23.96 9.29
CA GLU A 88 -9.19 -25.27 9.71
C GLU A 88 -9.50 -26.16 8.51
N SER A 89 -10.14 -25.62 7.46
CA SER A 89 -10.45 -26.37 6.25
C SER A 89 -9.19 -26.87 5.55
N THR A 90 -8.12 -26.05 5.49
CA THR A 90 -6.84 -26.44 4.89
C THR A 90 -6.13 -27.50 5.73
N ARG A 91 -6.11 -27.35 7.06
CA ARG A 91 -5.59 -28.38 7.98
C ARG A 91 -6.37 -29.69 7.88
N ALA A 92 -7.69 -29.62 7.73
CA ALA A 92 -8.55 -30.80 7.58
C ALA A 92 -8.25 -31.54 6.27
N GLN A 93 -8.08 -30.80 5.16
CA GLN A 93 -7.67 -31.38 3.88
C GLN A 93 -6.30 -32.04 3.97
N GLU A 94 -5.31 -31.39 4.58
CA GLU A 94 -3.98 -31.98 4.79
C GLU A 94 -4.03 -33.22 5.68
N ALA A 95 -4.86 -33.22 6.73
CA ALA A 95 -5.04 -34.36 7.61
C ALA A 95 -5.73 -35.53 6.89
N ALA A 96 -6.72 -35.25 6.04
CA ALA A 96 -7.37 -36.26 5.20
C ALA A 96 -6.37 -36.92 4.25
N VAL A 97 -5.59 -36.12 3.51
CA VAL A 97 -4.55 -36.65 2.62
C VAL A 97 -3.52 -37.48 3.39
N LYS A 98 -3.09 -37.02 4.57
CA LYS A 98 -2.16 -37.81 5.42
C LYS A 98 -2.76 -39.14 5.85
N LYS A 99 -4.04 -39.18 6.23
CA LYS A 99 -4.74 -40.41 6.58
C LYS A 99 -4.84 -41.35 5.39
N GLU A 100 -5.30 -40.86 4.24
CA GLU A 100 -5.39 -41.66 3.01
C GLU A 100 -4.03 -42.25 2.61
N THR A 101 -2.95 -41.47 2.69
CA THR A 101 -1.61 -41.98 2.40
C THR A 101 -1.13 -43.01 3.43
N ALA A 102 -1.49 -42.85 4.70
CA ALA A 102 -1.13 -43.82 5.74
C ALA A 102 -1.89 -45.13 5.54
N GLU A 103 -3.19 -45.07 5.26
CA GLU A 103 -4.05 -46.23 4.98
C GLU A 103 -3.53 -46.99 3.75
N GLN A 104 -3.20 -46.30 2.65
CA GLN A 104 -2.62 -46.93 1.47
C GLN A 104 -1.28 -47.64 1.76
N LEU A 105 -0.43 -47.07 2.62
CA LEU A 105 0.82 -47.70 3.03
C LEU A 105 0.58 -48.92 3.94
N GLU A 106 -0.41 -48.86 4.82
CA GLU A 106 -0.82 -49.98 5.67
C GLU A 106 -1.41 -51.13 4.85
N GLU A 107 -2.26 -50.83 3.86
CA GLU A 107 -2.78 -51.82 2.91
C GLU A 107 -1.66 -52.49 2.11
N PHE A 108 -0.67 -51.72 1.64
CA PHE A 108 0.48 -52.29 0.94
C PHE A 108 1.30 -53.22 1.83
N ARG A 109 1.54 -52.82 3.09
CA ARG A 109 2.21 -53.67 4.08
C ARG A 109 1.42 -54.95 4.35
N ARG A 110 0.10 -54.83 4.53
CA ARG A 110 -0.79 -55.98 4.75
C ARG A 110 -0.81 -56.92 3.54
N GLN A 111 -0.88 -56.40 2.32
CA GLN A 111 -0.82 -57.22 1.10
C GLN A 111 0.53 -57.95 0.99
N ARG A 112 1.64 -57.30 1.32
CA ARG A 112 2.96 -57.95 1.38
C ARG A 112 3.01 -59.06 2.42
N GLU A 113 2.55 -58.79 3.63
CA GLU A 113 2.50 -59.81 4.69
C GLU A 113 1.56 -60.97 4.32
N GLN A 114 0.45 -60.69 3.63
CA GLN A 114 -0.46 -61.72 3.12
C GLN A 114 0.21 -62.56 2.03
N ALA A 115 0.86 -61.94 1.04
CA ALA A 115 1.60 -62.66 0.00
C ALA A 115 2.73 -63.51 0.58
N GLU A 116 3.49 -62.99 1.57
CA GLU A 116 4.52 -63.77 2.26
C GLU A 116 3.92 -64.95 3.04
N LYS A 117 2.78 -64.75 3.72
CA LYS A 117 2.06 -65.83 4.39
C LYS A 117 1.53 -66.88 3.42
N ASP A 118 0.97 -66.46 2.30
CA ASP A 118 0.45 -67.34 1.25
C ASP A 118 1.59 -68.11 0.57
N GLU A 119 2.77 -67.50 0.36
CA GLU A 119 3.99 -68.19 -0.10
C GLU A 119 4.48 -69.20 0.94
N LEU A 120 4.48 -68.85 2.22
CA LEU A 120 4.91 -69.73 3.31
C LEU A 120 3.92 -70.89 3.55
N GLU A 121 2.63 -70.68 3.31
CA GLU A 121 1.59 -71.72 3.34
C GLU A 121 1.60 -72.58 2.07
N GLY A 122 1.78 -71.98 0.88
CA GLY A 122 1.88 -72.67 -0.41
C GLY A 122 3.14 -73.53 -0.56
N THR A 123 4.27 -73.10 0.03
CA THR A 123 5.51 -73.89 0.10
C THR A 123 5.43 -75.08 1.05
N SER A 124 4.36 -75.21 1.85
CA SER A 124 4.07 -76.42 2.61
C SER A 124 3.37 -77.52 1.80
N VAL A 125 2.87 -77.20 0.59
CA VAL A 125 2.14 -78.16 -0.28
C VAL A 125 2.84 -78.43 -1.62
N ASP A 126 3.71 -77.56 -2.13
CA ASP A 126 4.46 -77.86 -3.36
C ASP A 126 5.87 -77.27 -3.34
N ALA A 127 6.84 -78.11 -2.99
CA ALA A 127 8.26 -77.82 -3.08
C ALA A 127 8.78 -78.19 -4.48
N GLY A 128 8.69 -77.23 -5.42
CA GLY A 128 9.28 -77.33 -6.76
C GLY A 128 9.82 -75.97 -7.25
N LEU A 129 11.15 -75.82 -7.28
CA LEU A 129 11.98 -74.73 -7.85
C LEU A 129 11.57 -74.25 -9.28
N PRO A 130 12.10 -73.13 -9.85
CA PRO A 130 13.29 -72.35 -9.44
C PRO A 130 13.20 -70.80 -9.49
N THR A 131 14.18 -70.20 -8.82
CA THR A 131 14.84 -68.89 -9.01
C THR A 131 14.87 -68.34 -10.45
N GLU A 132 14.34 -67.13 -10.65
CA GLU A 132 14.83 -66.17 -11.64
C GLU A 132 15.15 -64.83 -10.95
N GLU A 133 16.44 -64.55 -10.81
CA GLU A 133 16.96 -63.25 -10.41
C GLU A 133 16.91 -62.29 -11.61
N GLU A 134 15.80 -61.57 -11.77
CA GLU A 134 15.68 -60.47 -12.74
C GLU A 134 16.26 -59.17 -12.17
N GLN A 135 17.51 -58.95 -12.55
CA GLN A 135 18.37 -57.81 -12.30
C GLN A 135 17.87 -56.59 -13.11
N TRP A 136 16.99 -55.79 -12.53
CA TRP A 136 16.58 -54.50 -13.10
C TRP A 136 17.70 -53.46 -12.94
N ALA A 137 18.61 -53.42 -13.91
CA ALA A 137 19.62 -52.38 -14.06
C ALA A 137 18.97 -51.03 -14.42
N ILE A 138 18.62 -50.23 -13.42
CA ILE A 138 18.18 -48.84 -13.63
C ILE A 138 19.40 -48.00 -14.00
N SER A 139 19.53 -47.67 -15.29
CA SER A 139 20.60 -46.81 -15.78
C SER A 139 20.59 -45.44 -15.08
N SER A 140 21.65 -45.14 -14.33
CA SER A 140 21.85 -43.86 -13.67
C SER A 140 22.26 -42.78 -14.69
N ARG A 141 21.29 -42.17 -15.38
CA ARG A 141 21.56 -40.93 -16.14
C ARG A 141 21.76 -39.76 -15.18
N LYS A 142 23.03 -39.38 -14.99
CA LYS A 142 23.43 -38.11 -14.38
C LYS A 142 22.89 -36.95 -15.23
N ARG A 143 21.79 -36.34 -14.81
CA ARG A 143 21.37 -35.03 -15.32
C ARG A 143 22.11 -33.93 -14.56
N ARG A 144 22.99 -33.22 -15.27
CA ARG A 144 23.68 -32.01 -14.82
C ARG A 144 22.61 -30.95 -14.51
N ARG A 145 22.40 -30.65 -13.23
CA ARG A 145 21.51 -29.55 -12.81
C ARG A 145 22.29 -28.25 -12.93
N GLU A 146 21.99 -27.46 -13.96
CA GLU A 146 22.46 -26.09 -14.05
C GLU A 146 21.94 -25.29 -12.87
N LYS A 147 22.86 -24.54 -12.27
CA LYS A 147 22.70 -23.86 -10.99
C LYS A 147 22.31 -22.41 -11.26
N ASN A 148 21.13 -22.18 -11.82
CA ASN A 148 20.55 -20.84 -11.92
C ASN A 148 19.75 -20.57 -10.65
N LYS A 149 20.46 -20.18 -9.60
CA LYS A 149 19.90 -19.44 -8.45
C LYS A 149 20.31 -17.99 -8.61
N ASP A 150 19.77 -17.34 -9.64
CA ASP A 150 19.74 -15.88 -9.68
C ASP A 150 18.65 -15.41 -8.72
N LEU A 151 19.09 -15.15 -7.48
CA LEU A 151 18.89 -13.90 -6.75
C LEU A 151 17.66 -13.05 -7.13
N LEU A 152 16.46 -13.64 -7.10
CA LEU A 152 15.23 -12.88 -6.94
C LEU A 152 14.99 -12.77 -5.44
N PHE A 153 15.50 -11.69 -4.84
CA PHE A 153 14.99 -10.94 -3.68
C PHE A 153 16.12 -10.08 -3.12
N ALA A 154 16.58 -9.12 -3.92
CA ALA A 154 17.35 -7.99 -3.40
C ALA A 154 16.37 -7.08 -2.62
N GLY A 155 16.35 -7.24 -1.30
CA GLY A 155 15.60 -6.39 -0.38
C GLY A 155 16.01 -4.93 -0.56
N LYS A 156 15.11 -4.12 -1.12
CA LYS A 156 15.31 -2.69 -1.31
C LYS A 156 15.07 -1.99 0.03
N LYS A 157 16.15 -1.74 0.78
CA LYS A 157 16.14 -0.89 1.97
C LYS A 157 15.65 0.50 1.59
N ARG A 158 14.55 0.96 2.20
CA ARG A 158 14.08 2.34 2.09
C ARG A 158 15.03 3.25 2.89
N ARG A 159 15.46 4.34 2.26
CA ARG A 159 16.24 5.39 2.88
C ARG A 159 15.32 6.23 3.79
N SER A 160 15.69 6.33 5.07
CA SER A 160 15.12 7.32 5.98
C SER A 160 15.61 8.71 5.56
N VAL A 161 14.68 9.66 5.47
CA VAL A 161 14.97 11.10 5.40
C VAL A 161 14.79 11.64 6.83
N PRO A 162 15.73 12.44 7.37
CA PRO A 162 15.63 12.95 8.73
C PRO A 162 14.49 13.97 8.86
N ALA A 163 13.82 13.90 10.00
CA ALA A 163 12.87 14.90 10.47
C ALA A 163 13.64 16.13 10.95
N ASP A 164 13.37 17.29 10.34
CA ASP A 164 13.73 18.58 10.93
C ASP A 164 12.71 18.92 12.03
N THR A 165 13.21 18.83 13.26
CA THR A 165 12.58 19.35 14.47
C THR A 165 12.99 20.82 14.63
N SER A 166 12.09 21.72 14.27
CA SER A 166 12.02 23.09 14.81
C SER A 166 10.57 23.26 15.25
N GLY A 167 10.21 23.42 16.51
CA GLY A 167 10.81 24.24 17.56
C GLY A 167 9.60 24.80 18.31
N GLU A 168 9.54 24.54 19.61
CA GLU A 168 8.50 24.99 20.52
C GLU A 168 8.31 26.52 20.49
N THR A 169 7.07 26.98 20.62
CA THR A 169 6.69 27.94 21.67
C THR A 169 5.18 27.82 21.94
N SER A 170 4.84 27.00 22.94
CA SER A 170 3.59 27.13 23.67
C SER A 170 3.68 28.39 24.55
N SER A 171 2.85 29.39 24.28
CA SER A 171 2.56 30.46 25.24
C SER A 171 1.06 30.44 25.55
N SER A 172 0.73 29.85 26.70
CA SER A 172 -0.59 29.97 27.32
C SER A 172 -0.59 31.23 28.19
N PRO A 173 -1.53 32.19 28.02
CA PRO A 173 -1.70 33.25 29.00
C PRO A 173 -2.60 32.75 30.13
N SER A 174 -2.02 32.66 31.32
CA SER A 174 -2.74 32.67 32.59
C SER A 174 -3.31 34.08 32.80
N ASP A 175 -4.64 34.21 32.94
CA ASP A 175 -5.22 35.44 33.48
C ASP A 175 -6.07 35.17 34.71
N GLN A 176 -5.70 35.88 35.77
CA GLN A 176 -6.20 35.73 37.12
C GLN A 176 -7.48 36.55 37.31
N LYS A 177 -8.42 35.97 38.07
CA LYS A 177 -9.43 36.71 38.81
C LYS A 177 -8.76 37.65 39.82
N LYS A 178 -9.09 38.93 39.75
CA LYS A 178 -9.23 39.82 40.90
C LYS A 178 -10.31 40.84 40.61
#